data_AF-A0A947QDD6-F1
#
_entry.id   AF-A0A947QDD6-F1
#
_cell.length_a   1.000
_cell.length_b   1.000
_cell.length_c   1.000
_cell.angle_alpha   90.00
_cell.angle_beta   90.00
_cell.angle_gamma   90.00
#
_symmetry.space_group_name_H-M   'P 1'
#
loop_
_entity.id
_entity.type
_entity.pdbx_description
1 polymer ?
#
loop_
_entity_poly.entity_id
_entity_poly.type
_entity_poly.pdbx_seq_one_letter_code
_entity_poly.pdbx_strand_id
1 'polypeptide(L)'
;MKKIIIATVAIALGAAAAFGQTATKYYVAHQGGYVGEATVTIKGTKVASASYAEWQGPGGWAENNAPDGKSIVDGAVVRVPDPFANAGSADPAIKGYMFYIYNVQNGLGVWSQYTPGKDGFVRPSRQYERDFEGLMGNPIRAAAYAKAAREDTLVNVTIEGLKVTVGKPASQTVHYGHMNKADPSANYMSLNSSSIGYRYNYQATIAFFMAHPTADYTAATMKKAKVTLKEDKSVDALAKVSDYTAAEDNVYVVADAVSGATFSDFQHYSMELQAAYKMALAERAVKFKK
;
A
#
# COMPACT_ATOMS: atom_id res chain seq x y z
N MET A 1 41.09 16.68 -33.35
CA MET A 1 40.75 16.77 -31.91
C MET A 1 39.37 17.36 -31.62
N LYS A 2 38.79 18.28 -32.41
CA LYS A 2 37.43 18.83 -32.16
C LYS A 2 36.25 17.88 -32.47
N LYS A 3 36.43 16.82 -33.29
CA LYS A 3 35.36 15.87 -33.67
C LYS A 3 35.12 14.75 -32.64
N ILE A 4 36.11 14.45 -31.79
CA ILE A 4 36.01 13.39 -30.78
C ILE A 4 35.23 13.90 -29.55
N ILE A 5 35.32 15.18 -29.23
CA ILE A 5 34.64 15.79 -28.06
C ILE A 5 33.12 15.85 -28.25
N ILE A 6 32.62 16.00 -29.48
CA ILE A 6 31.17 16.07 -29.77
C ILE A 6 30.50 14.69 -29.64
N ALA A 7 31.20 13.61 -30.00
CA ALA A 7 30.69 12.25 -29.87
C ALA A 7 30.55 11.82 -28.39
N THR A 8 31.48 12.22 -27.53
CA THR A 8 31.44 11.86 -26.10
C THR A 8 30.32 12.59 -25.34
N VAL A 9 29.97 13.82 -25.74
CA VAL A 9 28.84 14.56 -25.14
C VAL A 9 27.49 14.00 -25.60
N ALA A 10 27.37 13.56 -26.85
CA ALA A 10 26.14 12.92 -27.36
C ALA A 10 25.87 11.55 -26.72
N ILE A 11 26.91 10.78 -26.41
CA ILE A 11 26.79 9.48 -25.73
C ILE A 11 26.49 9.67 -24.22
N ALA A 12 27.03 10.71 -23.58
CA ALA A 12 26.69 11.05 -22.19
C ALA A 12 25.26 11.58 -22.03
N LEU A 13 24.73 12.29 -23.04
CA LEU A 13 23.32 12.72 -23.08
C LEU A 13 22.37 11.55 -23.45
N GLY A 14 22.82 10.59 -24.26
CA GLY A 14 22.08 9.37 -24.58
C GLY A 14 21.97 8.37 -23.43
N ALA A 15 22.97 8.30 -22.56
CA ALA A 15 22.94 7.45 -21.36
C ALA A 15 21.90 7.92 -20.33
N ALA A 16 21.66 9.23 -20.20
CA ALA A 16 20.60 9.76 -19.33
C ALA A 16 19.18 9.45 -19.84
N ALA A 17 19.01 9.17 -21.13
CA ALA A 17 17.72 8.76 -21.71
C ALA A 17 17.43 7.24 -21.56
N ALA A 18 18.44 6.44 -21.17
CA ALA A 18 18.29 4.99 -21.00
C ALA A 18 17.80 4.58 -19.59
N PHE A 19 17.94 5.45 -18.60
CA PHE A 19 17.46 5.20 -17.24
C PHE A 19 16.06 5.79 -17.07
N GLY A 20 15.06 4.93 -16.86
CA GLY A 20 13.73 5.39 -16.49
C GLY A 20 13.77 6.09 -15.13
N GLN A 21 12.95 7.13 -14.96
CA GLN A 21 12.78 7.76 -13.66
C GLN A 21 11.64 7.07 -12.92
N THR A 22 11.92 6.53 -11.74
CA THR A 22 10.94 5.89 -10.88
C THR A 22 10.63 6.77 -9.68
N ALA A 23 9.35 6.91 -9.37
CA ALA A 23 8.88 7.49 -8.11
C ALA A 23 7.81 6.61 -7.49
N THR A 24 7.77 6.62 -6.16
CA THR A 24 6.78 5.92 -5.36
C THR A 24 6.08 6.92 -4.46
N LYS A 25 4.75 6.97 -4.54
CA LYS A 25 3.90 7.67 -3.59
C LYS A 25 3.40 6.67 -2.55
N TYR A 26 3.51 7.04 -1.29
CA TYR A 26 2.89 6.31 -0.18
C TYR A 26 1.66 7.05 0.31
N TYR A 27 0.62 6.31 0.69
CA TYR A 27 -0.68 6.87 1.05
C TYR A 27 -1.43 5.97 2.05
N VAL A 28 -2.51 6.50 2.62
CA VAL A 28 -3.51 5.71 3.35
C VAL A 28 -4.65 5.43 2.36
N ALA A 29 -5.00 4.15 2.18
CA ALA A 29 -5.83 3.75 1.05
C ALA A 29 -7.34 3.73 1.34
N HIS A 30 -7.75 3.25 2.53
CA HIS A 30 -9.15 3.19 2.96
C HIS A 30 -9.28 3.60 4.43
N GLN A 31 -10.46 4.07 4.81
CA GLN A 31 -10.87 4.12 6.22
C GLN A 31 -10.86 2.69 6.78
N GLY A 32 -10.09 2.43 7.83
CA GLY A 32 -9.93 1.08 8.40
C GLY A 32 -8.52 0.48 8.27
N GLY A 33 -7.53 1.30 7.93
CA GLY A 33 -6.12 1.00 8.16
C GLY A 33 -5.45 0.17 7.07
N TYR A 34 -5.32 0.72 5.85
CA TYR A 34 -4.42 0.17 4.82
C TYR A 34 -3.36 1.19 4.44
N VAL A 35 -2.12 0.73 4.27
CA VAL A 35 -1.00 1.54 3.79
C VAL A 35 -0.77 1.19 2.33
N GLY A 36 -0.94 2.18 1.46
CA GLY A 36 -0.77 2.04 0.02
C GLY A 36 0.61 2.51 -0.46
N GLU A 37 1.07 1.92 -1.55
CA GLU A 37 2.15 2.45 -2.36
C GLU A 37 1.78 2.42 -3.84
N ALA A 38 2.07 3.49 -4.56
CA ALA A 38 1.87 3.61 -6.00
C ALA A 38 3.22 3.96 -6.64
N THR A 39 3.73 3.09 -7.49
CA THR A 39 5.04 3.24 -8.14
C THR A 39 4.87 3.42 -9.63
N VAL A 40 5.50 4.46 -10.18
CA VAL A 40 5.49 4.73 -11.62
C VAL A 40 6.92 4.93 -12.10
N THR A 41 7.27 4.25 -13.20
CA THR A 41 8.52 4.46 -13.93
C THR A 41 8.23 5.10 -15.27
N ILE A 42 8.91 6.19 -15.60
CA ILE A 42 8.75 6.91 -16.87
C ILE A 42 10.02 6.84 -17.73
N LYS A 43 9.85 6.82 -19.05
CA LYS A 43 10.90 7.06 -20.05
C LYS A 43 10.48 8.24 -20.90
N GLY A 44 11.18 9.37 -20.76
CA GLY A 44 10.62 10.62 -21.25
C GLY A 44 9.35 10.95 -20.46
N THR A 45 8.25 11.22 -21.14
CA THR A 45 6.92 11.41 -20.52
C THR A 45 6.05 10.15 -20.56
N LYS A 46 6.50 9.08 -21.23
CA LYS A 46 5.75 7.84 -21.35
C LYS A 46 5.91 7.00 -20.09
N VAL A 47 4.82 6.41 -19.61
CA VAL A 47 4.86 5.43 -18.53
C VAL A 47 5.42 4.11 -19.08
N ALA A 48 6.54 3.67 -18.52
CA ALA A 48 7.19 2.41 -18.86
C ALA A 48 6.68 1.26 -17.98
N SER A 49 6.38 1.54 -16.71
CA SER A 49 5.70 0.62 -15.81
C SER A 49 4.94 1.38 -14.73
N ALA A 50 3.89 0.75 -14.22
CA ALA A 50 3.12 1.23 -13.09
C ALA A 50 2.73 0.03 -12.21
N SER A 51 2.68 0.25 -10.90
CA SER A 51 2.16 -0.72 -9.95
C SER A 51 1.57 -0.01 -8.73
N TYR A 52 0.67 -0.69 -8.04
CA TYR A 52 0.30 -0.30 -6.69
C TYR A 52 0.24 -1.52 -5.77
N ALA A 53 0.40 -1.31 -4.48
CA ALA A 53 0.17 -2.33 -3.48
C ALA A 53 -0.59 -1.74 -2.29
N GLU A 54 -1.37 -2.58 -1.64
CA GLU A 54 -2.06 -2.24 -0.40
C GLU A 54 -1.67 -3.22 0.68
N TRP A 55 -1.04 -2.70 1.71
CA TRP A 55 -0.58 -3.43 2.87
C TRP A 55 -1.61 -3.29 3.99
N GLN A 56 -2.07 -4.41 4.54
CA GLN A 56 -2.98 -4.38 5.68
C GLN A 56 -2.33 -3.66 6.86
N GLY A 57 -3.05 -2.76 7.51
CA GLY A 57 -2.70 -2.17 8.79
C GLY A 57 -2.88 -3.16 9.95
N PRO A 58 -2.56 -2.78 11.19
CA PRO A 58 -2.59 -3.67 12.35
C PRO A 58 -3.89 -4.46 12.53
N GLY A 59 -5.05 -3.89 12.20
CA GLY A 59 -6.34 -4.58 12.30
C GLY A 59 -6.49 -5.80 11.38
N GLY A 60 -5.68 -5.92 10.34
CA GLY A 60 -5.71 -7.05 9.42
C GLY A 60 -4.80 -8.22 9.79
N TRP A 61 -3.83 -8.01 10.69
CA TRP A 61 -2.79 -9.01 10.97
C TRP A 61 -2.43 -9.18 12.45
N ALA A 62 -2.80 -8.27 13.34
CA ALA A 62 -2.54 -8.46 14.76
C ALA A 62 -3.20 -9.75 15.29
N GLU A 63 -2.55 -10.43 16.23
CA GLU A 63 -3.05 -11.70 16.76
C GLU A 63 -4.29 -11.44 17.62
N ASN A 64 -5.29 -12.31 17.49
CA ASN A 64 -6.47 -12.28 18.33
C ASN A 64 -6.06 -12.51 19.79
N ASN A 65 -6.45 -11.61 20.69
CA ASN A 65 -6.16 -11.67 22.12
C ASN A 65 -7.43 -11.84 22.98
N ALA A 66 -8.60 -11.98 22.37
CA ALA A 66 -9.82 -12.37 23.08
C ALA A 66 -9.73 -13.83 23.57
N PRO A 67 -10.40 -14.19 24.68
CA PRO A 67 -10.41 -15.57 25.19
C PRO A 67 -10.94 -16.62 24.21
N ASP A 68 -11.74 -16.21 23.23
CA ASP A 68 -12.28 -17.09 22.19
C ASP A 68 -11.30 -17.35 21.03
N GLY A 69 -10.16 -16.65 21.00
CA GLY A 69 -9.16 -16.71 19.93
C GLY A 69 -9.62 -16.13 18.59
N LYS A 70 -10.75 -15.41 18.55
CA LYS A 70 -11.40 -14.95 17.31
C LYS A 70 -11.40 -13.44 17.13
N SER A 71 -11.21 -12.69 18.20
CA SER A 71 -11.28 -11.22 18.16
C SER A 71 -10.03 -10.55 18.73
N ILE A 72 -9.75 -9.35 18.24
CA ILE A 72 -8.81 -8.41 18.86
C ILE A 72 -9.62 -7.54 19.84
N VAL A 73 -9.15 -7.45 21.08
CA VAL A 73 -9.74 -6.67 22.19
C VAL A 73 -8.72 -5.70 22.78
N ASP A 74 -9.21 -4.73 23.55
CA ASP A 74 -8.39 -3.67 24.16
C ASP A 74 -7.09 -4.22 24.76
N GLY A 75 -5.98 -3.54 24.47
CA GLY A 75 -4.66 -3.90 24.99
C GLY A 75 -3.77 -4.74 24.08
N ALA A 76 -4.24 -5.20 22.90
CA ALA A 76 -3.36 -5.83 21.92
C ALA A 76 -2.27 -4.85 21.46
N VAL A 77 -1.00 -5.28 21.39
CA VAL A 77 0.11 -4.39 21.01
C VAL A 77 0.89 -4.96 19.84
N VAL A 78 1.14 -4.11 18.85
CA VAL A 78 2.02 -4.39 17.71
C VAL A 78 3.21 -3.45 17.72
N ARG A 79 4.31 -3.91 17.12
CA ARG A 79 5.52 -3.14 16.92
C ARG A 79 5.81 -2.97 15.44
N VAL A 80 6.05 -1.74 15.04
CA VAL A 80 6.21 -1.32 13.65
C VAL A 80 7.53 -0.55 13.50
N PRO A 81 8.39 -0.87 12.51
CA PRO A 81 9.57 -0.06 12.23
C PRO A 81 9.22 1.40 11.94
N ASP A 82 9.89 2.34 12.60
CA ASP A 82 9.74 3.77 12.35
C ASP A 82 11.11 4.45 12.55
N PRO A 83 11.69 5.06 11.49
CA PRO A 83 13.02 5.66 11.53
C PRO A 83 13.14 6.83 12.52
N PHE A 84 12.03 7.40 12.98
CA PHE A 84 12.00 8.51 13.94
C PHE A 84 11.65 8.06 15.36
N ALA A 85 11.18 6.83 15.55
CA ALA A 85 10.66 6.39 16.83
C ALA A 85 11.78 5.97 17.79
N ASN A 86 11.69 6.47 19.02
CA ASN A 86 12.49 6.01 20.16
C ASN A 86 14.01 5.95 19.90
N ALA A 87 14.54 6.86 19.07
CA ALA A 87 15.94 6.83 18.62
C ALA A 87 16.97 6.92 19.76
N GLY A 88 16.58 7.53 20.90
CA GLY A 88 17.40 7.64 22.10
C GLY A 88 17.37 6.43 23.04
N SER A 89 16.54 5.40 22.77
CA SER A 89 16.49 4.20 23.61
C SER A 89 17.77 3.37 23.46
N ALA A 90 18.29 2.84 24.57
CA ALA A 90 19.38 1.88 24.56
C ALA A 90 18.90 0.45 24.22
N ASP A 91 17.62 0.15 24.43
CA ASP A 91 17.04 -1.16 24.15
C ASP A 91 16.76 -1.31 22.64
N PRO A 92 17.41 -2.25 21.94
CA PRO A 92 17.18 -2.48 20.52
C PRO A 92 15.76 -3.01 20.20
N ALA A 93 15.03 -3.54 21.18
CA ALA A 93 13.64 -3.92 20.99
C ALA A 93 12.69 -2.71 20.89
N ILE A 94 13.11 -1.55 21.42
CA ILE A 94 12.37 -0.28 21.46
C ILE A 94 12.90 0.72 20.43
N LYS A 95 14.24 0.81 20.28
CA LYS A 95 14.90 1.79 19.42
C LYS A 95 14.55 1.58 17.95
N GLY A 96 14.08 2.63 17.27
CA GLY A 96 13.70 2.57 15.85
C GLY A 96 12.34 1.91 15.59
N TYR A 97 11.54 1.73 16.64
CA TYR A 97 10.21 1.13 16.53
C TYR A 97 9.15 2.00 17.16
N MET A 98 8.04 2.16 16.46
CA MET A 98 6.79 2.65 17.01
C MET A 98 5.98 1.46 17.52
N PHE A 99 5.26 1.66 18.63
CA PHE A 99 4.32 0.67 19.14
C PHE A 99 2.91 1.21 18.99
N TYR A 100 1.97 0.33 18.64
CA TYR A 100 0.56 0.66 18.55
C TYR A 100 -0.22 -0.30 19.44
N ILE A 101 -1.10 0.26 20.25
CA ILE A 101 -2.01 -0.47 21.12
C ILE A 101 -3.43 -0.34 20.58
N TYR A 102 -4.14 -1.46 20.50
CA TYR A 102 -5.55 -1.46 20.17
C TYR A 102 -6.34 -0.93 21.37
N ASN A 103 -6.97 0.21 21.20
CA ASN A 103 -7.76 0.91 22.20
C ASN A 103 -9.22 0.86 21.83
N VAL A 104 -10.07 0.28 22.68
CA VAL A 104 -11.52 0.31 22.50
C VAL A 104 -12.11 1.40 23.38
N GLN A 105 -12.57 2.49 22.77
CA GLN A 105 -13.25 3.58 23.47
C GLN A 105 -14.68 3.70 22.95
N ASN A 106 -15.66 3.60 23.85
CA ASN A 106 -17.10 3.66 23.52
C ASN A 106 -17.52 2.65 22.43
N GLY A 107 -16.88 1.47 22.40
CA GLY A 107 -17.15 0.43 21.40
C GLY A 107 -16.44 0.63 20.05
N LEU A 108 -15.71 1.72 19.85
CA LEU A 108 -14.90 1.95 18.65
C LEU A 108 -13.44 1.59 18.93
N GLY A 109 -12.90 0.65 18.16
CA GLY A 109 -11.51 0.24 18.26
C GLY A 109 -10.59 1.03 17.35
N VAL A 110 -9.52 1.59 17.90
CA VAL A 110 -8.50 2.35 17.15
C VAL A 110 -7.12 1.87 17.56
N TRP A 111 -6.21 1.74 16.59
CA TRP A 111 -4.79 1.52 16.85
C TRP A 111 -4.12 2.84 17.16
N SER A 112 -3.88 3.14 18.43
CA SER A 112 -3.20 4.37 18.84
C SER A 112 -1.74 4.12 19.18
N GLN A 113 -0.92 5.15 19.02
CA GLN A 113 0.46 5.14 19.50
C GLN A 113 0.55 4.62 20.94
N TYR A 114 1.57 3.82 21.27
CA TYR A 114 1.89 3.38 22.62
C TYR A 114 3.37 3.73 22.87
N THR A 115 3.65 4.61 23.82
CA THR A 115 4.98 5.25 23.91
C THR A 115 5.69 4.82 25.18
N PRO A 116 6.99 4.46 25.14
CA PRO A 116 7.75 4.21 26.37
C PRO A 116 7.85 5.50 27.20
N GLY A 117 7.40 5.42 28.46
CA GLY A 117 7.55 6.47 29.48
C GLY A 117 8.69 6.15 30.44
N LYS A 118 8.71 6.82 31.61
CA LYS A 118 9.74 6.63 32.63
C LYS A 118 9.70 5.22 33.25
N ASP A 119 8.51 4.79 33.66
CA ASP A 119 8.31 3.56 34.44
C ASP A 119 7.54 2.47 33.66
N GLY A 120 7.10 2.79 32.44
CA GLY A 120 6.36 1.88 31.58
C GLY A 120 5.81 2.58 30.36
N PHE A 121 5.19 1.82 29.47
CA PHE A 121 4.53 2.38 28.30
C PHE A 121 3.25 3.12 28.67
N VAL A 122 2.97 4.21 27.95
CA VAL A 122 1.84 5.09 28.19
C VAL A 122 0.98 5.21 26.93
N ARG A 123 -0.34 5.18 27.12
CA ARG A 123 -1.32 5.51 26.07
C ARG A 123 -1.36 7.03 25.88
N PRO A 124 -1.62 7.53 24.66
CA PRO A 124 -1.75 8.95 24.39
C PRO A 124 -3.01 9.48 25.06
N SER A 125 -2.91 10.68 25.63
CA SER A 125 -4.08 11.40 26.16
C SER A 125 -5.07 11.83 25.08
N ARG A 126 -4.64 11.85 23.80
CA ARG A 126 -5.45 12.15 22.62
C ARG A 126 -5.32 11.03 21.60
N GLN A 127 -6.26 10.08 21.62
CA GLN A 127 -6.17 8.83 20.86
C GLN A 127 -6.25 9.05 19.33
N TYR A 128 -7.16 9.91 18.88
CA TYR A 128 -7.41 10.16 17.45
C TYR A 128 -6.31 10.97 16.75
N GLU A 129 -5.60 11.85 17.46
CA GLU A 129 -4.52 12.65 16.87
C GLU A 129 -3.24 11.83 16.62
N ARG A 130 -3.17 10.62 17.18
CA ARG A 130 -1.98 9.75 17.19
C ARG A 130 -2.36 8.31 16.84
N ASP A 131 -3.43 8.15 16.07
CA ASP A 131 -3.78 6.86 15.54
C ASP A 131 -2.85 6.45 14.39
N PHE A 132 -2.87 5.15 14.10
CA PHE A 132 -2.03 4.56 13.06
C PHE A 132 -2.23 5.26 11.71
N GLU A 133 -3.48 5.52 11.32
CA GLU A 133 -3.81 6.14 10.03
C GLU A 133 -3.23 7.55 9.92
N GLY A 134 -3.43 8.41 10.93
CA GLY A 134 -2.87 9.75 10.96
C GLY A 134 -1.35 9.75 10.91
N LEU A 135 -0.70 8.79 11.58
CA LEU A 135 0.76 8.66 11.55
C LEU A 135 1.29 8.12 10.22
N MET A 136 0.53 7.27 9.52
CA MET A 136 0.84 6.79 8.17
C MET A 136 0.60 7.84 7.08
N GLY A 137 -0.02 8.98 7.40
CA GLY A 137 -0.02 10.16 6.52
C GLY A 137 1.40 10.72 6.25
N ASN A 138 2.39 10.38 7.08
CA ASN A 138 3.79 10.69 6.81
C ASN A 138 4.41 9.67 5.83
N PRO A 139 4.92 10.10 4.66
CA PRO A 139 5.39 9.17 3.62
C PRO A 139 6.63 8.36 4.03
N ILE A 140 7.46 8.86 4.95
CA ILE A 140 8.64 8.13 5.43
C ILE A 140 8.21 6.98 6.34
N ARG A 141 7.20 7.20 7.20
CA ARG A 141 6.63 6.15 8.04
C ARG A 141 5.87 5.11 7.22
N ALA A 142 5.05 5.56 6.27
CA ALA A 142 4.34 4.67 5.36
C ALA A 142 5.31 3.82 4.52
N ALA A 143 6.42 4.40 4.06
CA ALA A 143 7.48 3.64 3.38
C ALA A 143 8.13 2.59 4.28
N ALA A 144 8.44 2.93 5.53
CA ALA A 144 8.99 1.99 6.50
C ALA A 144 8.00 0.85 6.80
N TYR A 145 6.71 1.17 6.91
CA TYR A 145 5.64 0.18 7.08
C TYR A 145 5.52 -0.75 5.87
N ALA A 146 5.42 -0.21 4.66
CA ALA A 146 5.30 -0.99 3.42
C ALA A 146 6.50 -1.92 3.23
N LYS A 147 7.71 -1.42 3.52
CA LYS A 147 8.93 -2.25 3.53
C LYS A 147 8.83 -3.36 4.58
N ALA A 148 8.42 -3.04 5.80
CA ALA A 148 8.29 -4.01 6.88
C ALA A 148 7.25 -5.10 6.58
N ALA A 149 6.13 -4.72 5.95
CA ALA A 149 5.09 -5.65 5.52
C ALA A 149 5.58 -6.57 4.39
N ARG A 150 6.32 -6.01 3.42
CA ARG A 150 6.92 -6.78 2.31
C ARG A 150 7.99 -7.77 2.78
N GLU A 151 8.77 -7.38 3.78
CA GLU A 151 9.86 -8.17 4.35
C GLU A 151 9.44 -9.04 5.53
N ASP A 152 8.14 -9.04 5.88
CA ASP A 152 7.58 -9.82 7.00
C ASP A 152 8.25 -9.56 8.36
N THR A 153 8.46 -8.29 8.69
CA THR A 153 9.11 -7.86 9.95
C THR A 153 8.17 -7.12 10.91
N LEU A 154 6.90 -6.99 10.54
CA LEU A 154 5.83 -6.54 11.43
C LEU A 154 5.55 -7.64 12.46
N VAL A 155 5.48 -7.31 13.74
CA VAL A 155 5.38 -8.30 14.83
C VAL A 155 4.38 -7.89 15.89
N ASN A 156 3.74 -8.90 16.51
CA ASN A 156 3.05 -8.72 17.79
C ASN A 156 4.08 -8.62 18.92
N VAL A 157 3.75 -7.92 20.00
CA VAL A 157 4.62 -7.82 21.18
C VAL A 157 3.84 -7.92 22.49
N THR A 158 4.51 -8.41 23.53
CA THR A 158 4.06 -8.29 24.92
C THR A 158 4.95 -7.29 25.63
N ILE A 159 4.37 -6.43 26.48
CA ILE A 159 5.10 -5.38 27.19
C ILE A 159 4.82 -5.46 28.68
N GLU A 160 5.89 -5.59 29.48
CA GLU A 160 5.86 -5.60 30.95
C GLU A 160 6.77 -4.48 31.49
N GLY A 161 6.18 -3.39 31.97
CA GLY A 161 6.95 -2.17 32.29
C GLY A 161 7.62 -1.61 31.04
N LEU A 162 8.95 -1.64 31.00
CA LEU A 162 9.75 -1.27 29.82
C LEU A 162 10.33 -2.48 29.07
N LYS A 163 10.04 -3.70 29.50
CA LYS A 163 10.53 -4.91 28.82
C LYS A 163 9.60 -5.23 27.65
N VAL A 164 10.14 -5.22 26.44
CA VAL A 164 9.44 -5.64 25.22
C VAL A 164 9.84 -7.07 24.87
N THR A 165 8.84 -7.95 24.74
CA THR A 165 9.02 -9.33 24.26
C THR A 165 8.42 -9.44 22.86
N VAL A 166 9.27 -9.77 21.87
CA VAL A 166 8.86 -9.92 20.47
C VAL A 166 8.17 -11.27 20.25
N GLY A 167 6.96 -11.23 19.69
CA GLY A 167 6.19 -12.40 19.32
C GLY A 167 6.38 -12.81 17.87
N LYS A 168 5.34 -13.44 17.31
CA LYS A 168 5.32 -13.92 15.93
C LYS A 168 5.28 -12.76 14.91
N PRO A 169 5.88 -12.94 13.73
CA PRO A 169 5.72 -12.01 12.62
C PRO A 169 4.32 -12.07 12.02
N ALA A 170 3.95 -11.01 11.30
CA ALA A 170 2.64 -10.82 10.70
C ALA A 170 2.22 -12.02 9.84
N SER A 171 3.11 -12.56 9.00
CA SER A 171 2.81 -13.74 8.16
C SER A 171 2.36 -14.98 8.94
N GLN A 172 2.76 -15.10 10.20
CA GLN A 172 2.41 -16.23 11.07
C GLN A 172 1.15 -15.97 11.90
N THR A 173 0.51 -14.82 11.72
CA THR A 173 -0.61 -14.34 12.53
C THR A 173 -1.89 -14.11 11.71
N VAL A 174 -1.83 -14.11 10.37
CA VAL A 174 -2.96 -13.68 9.51
C VAL A 174 -3.99 -14.77 9.19
N HIS A 175 -5.25 -14.33 9.15
CA HIS A 175 -6.46 -15.02 8.66
C HIS A 175 -6.63 -15.07 7.12
N TYR A 176 -5.75 -14.44 6.33
CA TYR A 176 -5.89 -14.35 4.86
C TYR A 176 -4.56 -14.42 4.10
N GLY A 177 -3.63 -15.30 4.49
CA GLY A 177 -2.48 -15.73 3.66
C GLY A 177 -1.37 -14.70 3.36
N HIS A 178 -1.69 -13.47 2.94
CA HIS A 178 -0.73 -12.50 2.42
C HIS A 178 -1.12 -11.04 2.75
N MET A 179 -0.12 -10.23 3.09
CA MET A 179 -0.28 -8.82 3.50
C MET A 179 -0.62 -7.87 2.34
N ASN A 180 -0.25 -8.24 1.11
CA ASN A 180 -0.55 -7.49 -0.11
C ASN A 180 -1.79 -8.08 -0.80
N LYS A 181 -2.83 -7.26 -1.00
CA LYS A 181 -4.06 -7.69 -1.69
C LYS A 181 -3.85 -8.13 -3.14
N ALA A 182 -2.82 -7.61 -3.80
CA ALA A 182 -2.50 -7.97 -5.18
C ALA A 182 -1.78 -9.32 -5.31
N ASP A 183 -1.31 -9.91 -4.21
CA ASP A 183 -0.61 -11.19 -4.23
C ASP A 183 -1.55 -12.31 -4.70
N PRO A 184 -1.20 -13.12 -5.73
CA PRO A 184 -1.98 -14.26 -6.24
C PRO A 184 -2.36 -15.33 -5.20
N SER A 185 -1.67 -15.41 -4.06
CA SER A 185 -2.02 -16.34 -2.98
C SER A 185 -2.81 -15.71 -1.84
N ALA A 186 -3.08 -14.40 -1.87
CA ALA A 186 -4.03 -13.77 -0.95
C ALA A 186 -5.45 -14.34 -1.11
N ASN A 187 -6.23 -14.42 -0.04
CA ASN A 187 -7.66 -14.79 -0.13
C ASN A 187 -8.58 -13.54 -0.14
N TYR A 188 -8.05 -12.40 -0.57
CA TYR A 188 -8.72 -11.09 -0.53
C TYR A 188 -9.63 -10.91 -1.77
N MET A 189 -10.95 -10.91 -1.53
CA MET A 189 -12.00 -10.81 -2.56
C MET A 189 -11.92 -11.89 -3.66
N SER A 190 -12.36 -13.11 -3.33
CA SER A 190 -12.44 -14.22 -4.29
C SER A 190 -13.35 -13.91 -5.47
N LEU A 191 -13.03 -14.50 -6.62
CA LEU A 191 -13.82 -14.43 -7.85
C LEU A 191 -15.23 -15.00 -7.64
N ASN A 192 -16.25 -14.26 -8.05
CA ASN A 192 -17.64 -14.72 -8.09
C ASN A 192 -18.48 -13.84 -9.04
N SER A 193 -19.74 -14.20 -9.30
CA SER A 193 -20.61 -13.46 -10.22
C SER A 193 -20.92 -12.01 -9.81
N SER A 194 -20.64 -11.63 -8.57
CA SER A 194 -20.78 -10.25 -8.06
C SER A 194 -19.44 -9.52 -7.93
N SER A 195 -18.32 -10.17 -8.27
CA SER A 195 -16.98 -9.60 -8.20
C SER A 195 -16.04 -10.31 -9.17
N ILE A 196 -15.54 -9.57 -10.16
CA ILE A 196 -14.48 -10.05 -11.06
C ILE A 196 -13.10 -10.18 -10.35
N GLY A 197 -13.04 -9.90 -9.05
CA GLY A 197 -11.86 -10.04 -8.20
C GLY A 197 -10.95 -8.82 -8.19
N TYR A 198 -10.20 -8.65 -7.09
CA TYR A 198 -9.28 -7.53 -6.91
C TYR A 198 -8.16 -7.53 -7.96
N ARG A 199 -7.59 -8.70 -8.29
CA ARG A 199 -6.41 -8.81 -9.15
C ARG A 199 -6.68 -8.53 -10.63
N TYR A 200 -7.86 -8.90 -11.14
CA TYR A 200 -8.28 -8.53 -12.49
C TYR A 200 -8.52 -7.02 -12.58
N ASN A 201 -9.19 -6.46 -11.57
CA ASN A 201 -9.37 -5.02 -11.45
C ASN A 201 -8.03 -4.27 -11.35
N TYR A 202 -7.06 -4.81 -10.62
CA TYR A 202 -5.70 -4.29 -10.56
C TYR A 202 -5.07 -4.20 -11.94
N GLN A 203 -5.10 -5.29 -12.72
CA GLN A 203 -4.55 -5.29 -14.07
C GLN A 203 -5.24 -4.29 -15.00
N ALA A 204 -6.57 -4.25 -14.98
CA ALA A 204 -7.34 -3.30 -15.79
C ALA A 204 -7.00 -1.85 -15.43
N THR A 205 -6.90 -1.54 -14.12
CA THR A 205 -6.52 -0.21 -13.61
C THR A 205 -5.12 0.19 -14.07
N ILE A 206 -4.13 -0.70 -13.92
CA ILE A 206 -2.75 -0.44 -14.37
C ILE A 206 -2.69 -0.24 -15.89
N ALA A 207 -3.32 -1.12 -16.66
CA ALA A 207 -3.31 -1.04 -18.12
C ALA A 207 -3.94 0.28 -18.60
N PHE A 208 -5.08 0.66 -18.04
CA PHE A 208 -5.74 1.92 -18.35
C PHE A 208 -4.87 3.13 -17.97
N PHE A 209 -4.30 3.13 -16.76
CA PHE A 209 -3.43 4.21 -16.31
C PHE A 209 -2.22 4.41 -17.23
N MET A 210 -1.55 3.30 -17.61
CA MET A 210 -0.39 3.36 -18.49
C MET A 210 -0.73 3.94 -19.88
N ALA A 211 -1.94 3.68 -20.39
CA ALA A 211 -2.43 4.24 -21.64
C ALA A 211 -2.87 5.71 -21.50
N HIS A 212 -3.36 6.12 -20.33
CA HIS A 212 -3.97 7.43 -20.08
C HIS A 212 -3.37 8.16 -18.85
N PRO A 213 -2.04 8.33 -18.73
CA PRO A 213 -1.42 8.81 -17.48
C PRO A 213 -1.77 10.27 -17.12
N THR A 214 -2.22 11.05 -18.11
CA THR A 214 -2.59 12.46 -17.96
C THR A 214 -4.11 12.69 -17.97
N ALA A 215 -4.93 11.63 -17.95
CA ALA A 215 -6.38 11.78 -17.90
C ALA A 215 -6.85 12.42 -16.59
N ASP A 216 -8.00 13.09 -16.62
CA ASP A 216 -8.64 13.63 -15.42
C ASP A 216 -9.43 12.54 -14.70
N TYR A 217 -8.76 11.81 -13.81
CA TYR A 217 -9.38 10.75 -13.01
C TYR A 217 -10.44 11.26 -12.02
N THR A 218 -10.48 12.57 -11.73
CA THR A 218 -11.54 13.16 -10.90
C THR A 218 -12.88 13.21 -11.63
N ALA A 219 -12.85 13.22 -12.96
CA ALA A 219 -14.03 13.21 -13.83
C ALA A 219 -14.53 11.79 -14.17
N ALA A 220 -14.03 10.75 -13.51
CA ALA A 220 -14.48 9.40 -13.83
C ALA A 220 -15.97 9.24 -13.56
N THR A 221 -16.65 8.57 -14.48
CA THR A 221 -18.05 8.16 -14.34
C THR A 221 -18.15 6.65 -14.48
N MET A 222 -19.29 6.08 -14.12
CA MET A 222 -19.57 4.67 -14.34
C MET A 222 -20.59 4.50 -15.47
N LYS A 223 -20.39 3.46 -16.28
CA LYS A 223 -21.32 3.03 -17.30
C LYS A 223 -21.52 1.52 -17.20
N LYS A 224 -22.77 1.07 -17.36
CA LYS A 224 -23.04 -0.36 -17.54
C LYS A 224 -22.49 -0.84 -18.88
N ALA A 225 -21.62 -1.85 -18.84
CA ALA A 225 -21.05 -2.47 -20.01
C ALA A 225 -20.80 -3.96 -19.77
N LYS A 226 -20.83 -4.74 -20.85
CA LYS A 226 -20.34 -6.12 -20.83
C LYS A 226 -18.82 -6.12 -20.83
N VAL A 227 -18.21 -6.76 -19.82
CA VAL A 227 -16.76 -6.93 -19.72
C VAL A 227 -16.38 -8.30 -20.30
N THR A 228 -15.45 -8.30 -21.25
CA THR A 228 -14.88 -9.56 -21.76
C THR A 228 -13.77 -10.01 -20.82
N LEU A 229 -14.01 -11.10 -20.11
CA LEU A 229 -13.06 -11.69 -19.16
C LEU A 229 -12.31 -12.84 -19.81
N LYS A 230 -11.06 -13.03 -19.40
CA LYS A 230 -10.23 -14.16 -19.81
C LYS A 230 -9.67 -14.85 -18.57
N GLU A 231 -9.76 -16.17 -18.53
CA GLU A 231 -9.10 -16.96 -17.48
C GLU A 231 -7.60 -16.74 -17.53
N ASP A 232 -7.02 -16.45 -16.37
CA ASP A 232 -5.57 -16.32 -16.21
C ASP A 232 -5.15 -16.82 -14.84
N LYS A 233 -4.63 -18.05 -14.81
CA LYS A 233 -4.17 -18.70 -13.59
C LYS A 233 -2.93 -18.03 -12.97
N SER A 234 -2.22 -17.19 -13.73
CA SER A 234 -1.14 -16.37 -13.18
C SER A 234 -1.65 -15.13 -12.43
N VAL A 235 -2.89 -14.71 -12.72
CA VAL A 235 -3.59 -13.65 -11.99
C VAL A 235 -4.29 -14.22 -10.78
N ASP A 236 -5.02 -15.32 -10.94
CA ASP A 236 -5.71 -15.98 -9.85
C ASP A 236 -5.73 -17.50 -10.05
N ALA A 237 -5.13 -18.25 -9.13
CA ALA A 237 -5.04 -19.70 -9.22
C ALA A 237 -6.42 -20.39 -9.28
N LEU A 238 -7.47 -19.75 -8.78
CA LEU A 238 -8.84 -20.25 -8.79
C LEU A 238 -9.64 -19.76 -10.00
N ALA A 239 -9.04 -19.01 -10.93
CA ALA A 239 -9.74 -18.46 -12.09
C ALA A 239 -10.51 -19.53 -12.88
N LYS A 240 -11.82 -19.39 -12.92
CA LYS A 240 -12.76 -20.10 -13.79
C LYS A 240 -13.80 -19.10 -14.28
N VAL A 241 -13.63 -18.60 -15.51
CA VAL A 241 -14.32 -17.39 -16.01
C VAL A 241 -15.83 -17.53 -16.01
N SER A 242 -16.33 -18.75 -16.23
CA SER A 242 -17.76 -19.04 -16.14
C SER A 242 -18.35 -18.78 -14.76
N ASP A 243 -17.55 -18.82 -13.69
CA ASP A 243 -18.02 -18.63 -12.31
C ASP A 243 -18.11 -17.14 -11.90
N TYR A 244 -17.47 -16.23 -12.65
CA TYR A 244 -17.43 -14.79 -12.34
C TYR A 244 -17.75 -13.88 -13.54
N THR A 245 -18.26 -14.44 -14.63
CA THR A 245 -18.79 -13.64 -15.73
C THR A 245 -20.15 -13.06 -15.36
N ALA A 246 -20.23 -11.74 -15.29
CA ALA A 246 -21.50 -11.01 -15.18
C ALA A 246 -22.06 -10.67 -16.58
N ALA A 247 -23.38 -10.52 -16.67
CA ALA A 247 -24.04 -10.10 -17.91
C ALA A 247 -23.62 -8.66 -18.32
N GLU A 248 -23.57 -7.78 -17.33
CA GLU A 248 -23.06 -6.40 -17.39
C GLU A 248 -22.44 -6.06 -16.03
N ASP A 249 -21.49 -5.13 -16.02
CA ASP A 249 -20.89 -4.57 -14.82
C ASP A 249 -20.79 -3.03 -14.93
N ASN A 250 -20.68 -2.34 -13.80
CA ASN A 250 -20.39 -0.91 -13.78
C ASN A 250 -18.90 -0.71 -14.02
N VAL A 251 -18.56 -0.25 -15.22
CA VAL A 251 -17.17 0.00 -15.63
C VAL A 251 -16.89 1.50 -15.57
N TYR A 252 -15.68 1.87 -15.15
CA TYR A 252 -15.27 3.27 -15.15
C TYR A 252 -14.99 3.77 -16.56
N VAL A 253 -15.39 5.02 -16.80
CA VAL A 253 -15.11 5.79 -18.02
C VAL A 253 -14.38 7.07 -17.63
N VAL A 254 -13.23 7.30 -18.25
CA VAL A 254 -12.41 8.52 -18.07
C VAL A 254 -11.91 8.97 -19.43
N ALA A 255 -12.01 10.27 -19.74
CA ALA A 255 -11.55 10.82 -21.03
C ALA A 255 -12.12 10.05 -22.24
N ASP A 256 -13.43 9.74 -22.20
CA ASP A 256 -14.18 8.96 -23.20
C ASP A 256 -13.68 7.52 -23.43
N ALA A 257 -12.76 7.02 -22.59
CA ALA A 257 -12.23 5.67 -22.65
C ALA A 257 -12.78 4.80 -21.51
N VAL A 258 -13.17 3.57 -21.84
CA VAL A 258 -13.63 2.57 -20.88
C VAL A 258 -12.41 1.89 -20.25
N SER A 259 -12.34 1.83 -18.92
CA SER A 259 -11.17 1.31 -18.22
C SER A 259 -11.09 -0.22 -18.17
N GLY A 260 -12.23 -0.89 -18.27
CA GLY A 260 -12.35 -2.33 -17.98
C GLY A 260 -12.25 -2.67 -16.49
N ALA A 261 -11.97 -1.69 -15.63
CA ALA A 261 -12.01 -1.85 -14.18
C ALA A 261 -13.42 -1.56 -13.67
N THR A 262 -13.87 -2.38 -12.72
CA THR A 262 -15.17 -2.32 -12.05
C THR A 262 -15.04 -2.07 -10.55
N PHE A 263 -13.82 -1.96 -10.06
CA PHE A 263 -13.50 -1.74 -8.65
C PHE A 263 -13.85 -0.33 -8.18
N SER A 264 -14.57 -0.22 -7.06
CA SER A 264 -15.05 1.06 -6.50
C SER A 264 -13.94 2.09 -6.31
N ASP A 265 -12.73 1.63 -5.99
CA ASP A 265 -11.60 2.53 -5.68
C ASP A 265 -10.69 2.78 -6.89
N PHE A 266 -11.14 2.44 -8.10
CA PHE A 266 -10.42 2.74 -9.35
C PHE A 266 -9.95 4.19 -9.40
N GLN A 267 -10.83 5.15 -9.08
CA GLN A 267 -10.49 6.58 -9.08
C GLN A 267 -9.38 6.88 -8.08
N HIS A 268 -9.49 6.34 -6.86
CA HIS A 268 -8.49 6.52 -5.81
C HIS A 268 -7.12 6.03 -6.29
N TYR A 269 -6.99 4.78 -6.72
CA TYR A 269 -5.71 4.25 -7.20
C TYR A 269 -5.15 4.98 -8.41
N SER A 270 -6.01 5.34 -9.36
CA SER A 270 -5.57 6.07 -10.55
C SER A 270 -5.02 7.45 -10.20
N MET A 271 -5.59 8.13 -9.19
CA MET A 271 -5.06 9.39 -8.68
C MET A 271 -3.74 9.20 -7.93
N GLU A 272 -3.59 8.13 -7.15
CA GLU A 272 -2.33 7.80 -6.47
C GLU A 272 -1.20 7.49 -7.46
N LEU A 273 -1.51 6.72 -8.51
CA LEU A 273 -0.62 6.48 -9.65
C LEU A 273 -0.28 7.77 -10.40
N GLN A 274 -1.28 8.64 -10.63
CA GLN A 274 -1.05 9.92 -11.29
C GLN A 274 -0.14 10.83 -10.46
N ALA A 275 -0.27 10.82 -9.13
CA ALA A 275 0.60 11.56 -8.25
C ALA A 275 2.04 11.01 -8.27
N ALA A 276 2.23 9.69 -8.26
CA ALA A 276 3.54 9.06 -8.47
C ALA A 276 4.14 9.40 -9.85
N TYR A 277 3.32 9.45 -10.90
CA TYR A 277 3.75 9.90 -12.24
C TYR A 277 4.22 11.36 -12.24
N LYS A 278 3.47 12.26 -11.59
CA LYS A 278 3.87 13.67 -11.43
C LYS A 278 5.17 13.79 -10.64
N MET A 279 5.36 12.98 -9.60
CA MET A 279 6.63 12.90 -8.85
C MET A 279 7.78 12.44 -9.75
N ALA A 280 7.60 11.38 -10.55
CA ALA A 280 8.61 10.90 -11.47
C ALA A 280 9.00 11.96 -12.51
N LEU A 281 8.02 12.71 -13.05
CA LEU A 281 8.29 13.83 -13.95
C LEU A 281 9.11 14.94 -13.27
N ALA A 282 8.77 15.26 -12.01
CA ALA A 282 9.46 16.28 -11.23
C ALA A 282 10.89 15.86 -10.86
N GLU A 283 11.12 14.64 -10.38
CA GLU A 283 12.45 14.12 -10.03
C GLU A 283 13.40 14.04 -11.24
N ARG A 284 12.84 13.85 -12.44
CA ARG A 284 13.61 13.94 -13.68
C ARG A 284 14.09 15.36 -13.97
N ALA A 285 13.28 16.36 -13.63
CA ALA A 285 13.60 17.77 -13.86
C ALA A 285 14.51 18.34 -12.76
N VAL A 286 14.36 17.86 -11.52
CA VAL A 286 15.11 18.31 -10.35
C VAL A 286 15.64 17.09 -9.60
N LYS A 287 16.97 16.94 -9.55
CA LYS A 287 17.61 15.90 -8.73
C LYS A 287 17.55 16.31 -7.26
N PHE A 288 16.60 15.74 -6.53
CA PHE A 288 16.60 15.81 -5.07
C PHE A 288 17.70 14.90 -4.50
N LYS A 289 18.38 15.36 -3.44
CA LYS A 289 19.26 14.48 -2.65
C LYS A 289 18.36 13.49 -1.91
N LYS A 290 18.56 12.19 -2.17
CA LYS A 290 17.87 11.10 -1.48
C LYS A 290 18.64 10.70 -0.23
#